data_AF-A0A1V5JP33-F1
#
_entry.id   AF-A0A1V5JP33-F1
#
_cell.length_a   1.000
_cell.length_b   1.000
_cell.length_c   1.000
_cell.angle_alpha   90.00
_cell.angle_beta   90.00
_cell.angle_gamma   90.00
#
_symmetry.space_group_name_H-M   'P 1'
#
loop_
_entity.id
_entity.type
_entity.pdbx_description
1 polymer ?
#
loop_
_entity_poly.entity_id
_entity_poly.type
_entity_poly.pdbx_seq_one_letter_code
_entity_poly.pdbx_strand_id
1 'polypeptide(L)'
;MRVYISGQIAGLEEQVARERFESAETLLSDIGLIPVNPLSNGLHFTARWEEHIVKDIELLMGCDAIMLLDNWAESKGARIERNVAEEMGLKVLHEQTITDESLVKRIRLAIAEVTGLKHQQYSNLRRFREGYYCRLIFTHHCLVKNSLTADEVASLLNRQNQDVRRYRRMYYQEYDFNKAFRNWADRVKDRLARKHLMVKENA
;
A
#
# COMPACT_ATOMS: atom_id res chain seq x y z
N MET A 1 3.70 -10.31 12.10
CA MET A 1 4.63 -10.65 11.02
C MET A 1 5.63 -9.53 10.91
N ARG A 2 6.90 -9.79 11.24
CA ARG A 2 8.04 -8.87 11.13
C ARG A 2 8.54 -8.89 9.69
N VAL A 3 8.71 -7.72 9.09
CA VAL A 3 9.06 -7.58 7.66
C VAL A 3 10.31 -6.74 7.54
N TYR A 4 11.39 -7.35 7.07
CA TYR A 4 12.63 -6.65 6.76
C TYR A 4 12.48 -5.85 5.47
N ILE A 5 12.87 -4.57 5.48
CA ILE A 5 12.81 -3.70 4.30
C ILE A 5 14.15 -3.78 3.57
N SER A 6 14.13 -4.11 2.28
CA SER A 6 15.34 -4.29 1.47
C SER A 6 15.27 -3.49 0.18
N GLY A 7 16.31 -2.69 -0.08
CA GLY A 7 16.36 -1.77 -1.22
C GLY A 7 17.76 -1.20 -1.45
N GLN A 8 17.88 -0.24 -2.36
CA GLN A 8 19.14 0.45 -2.58
C GLN A 8 19.40 1.51 -1.51
N ILE A 9 20.61 1.48 -0.94
CA ILE A 9 21.14 2.49 -0.02
C ILE A 9 22.43 3.06 -0.61
N ALA A 10 23.41 2.19 -0.89
CA ALA A 10 24.67 2.60 -1.49
C ALA A 10 24.46 3.25 -2.87
N GLY A 11 25.09 4.41 -3.06
CA GLY A 11 24.98 5.22 -4.28
C GLY A 11 23.82 6.22 -4.27
N LEU A 12 23.00 6.26 -3.21
CA LEU A 12 22.02 7.32 -2.98
C LEU A 12 22.56 8.34 -1.98
N GLU A 13 22.01 9.56 -2.02
CA GLU A 13 22.16 10.50 -0.92
C GLU A 13 21.47 9.94 0.34
N GLU A 14 22.08 10.13 1.50
CA GLU A 14 21.59 9.57 2.77
C GLU A 14 20.14 9.96 3.05
N GLN A 15 19.78 11.24 2.83
CA GLN A 15 18.42 11.74 3.03
C GLN A 15 17.41 11.02 2.11
N VAL A 16 17.77 10.79 0.85
CA VAL A 16 16.93 10.07 -0.11
C VAL A 16 16.73 8.61 0.33
N ALA A 17 17.77 7.96 0.85
CA ALA A 17 17.65 6.62 1.39
C ALA A 17 16.72 6.61 2.62
N ARG A 18 16.90 7.52 3.58
CA ARG A 18 16.05 7.63 4.78
C ARG A 18 14.57 7.77 4.42
N GLU A 19 14.24 8.74 3.57
CA GLU A 19 12.85 9.01 3.15
C GLU A 19 12.20 7.79 2.49
N ARG A 20 12.94 7.05 1.64
CA ARG A 20 12.42 5.84 1.00
C ARG A 20 12.09 4.74 2.01
N PHE A 21 13.00 4.49 2.96
CA PHE A 21 12.81 3.44 3.95
C PHE A 21 11.72 3.82 4.98
N GLU A 22 11.63 5.08 5.41
CA GLU A 22 10.55 5.58 6.28
C GLU A 22 9.17 5.48 5.60
N SER A 23 9.09 5.76 4.29
CA SER A 23 7.88 5.55 3.51
C SER A 23 7.47 4.06 3.50
N ALA A 24 8.42 3.15 3.34
CA ALA A 24 8.17 1.71 3.40
C ALA A 24 7.73 1.24 4.80
N GLU A 25 8.30 1.80 5.87
CA GLU A 25 7.86 1.55 7.25
C GLU A 25 6.40 1.97 7.44
N THR A 26 6.04 3.14 6.92
CA THR A 26 4.66 3.64 6.96
C THR A 26 3.70 2.74 6.20
N LEU A 27 4.06 2.29 4.99
CA LEU A 27 3.24 1.38 4.19
C LEU A 27 2.97 0.05 4.92
N LEU A 28 4.01 -0.55 5.51
CA LEU A 28 3.88 -1.80 6.27
C LEU A 28 3.03 -1.60 7.53
N SER A 29 3.27 -0.52 8.27
CA SER A 29 2.51 -0.19 9.48
C SER A 29 1.03 0.08 9.17
N ASP A 30 0.75 0.76 8.06
CA ASP A 30 -0.60 1.06 7.59
C ASP A 30 -1.44 -0.19 7.38
N ILE A 31 -0.83 -1.30 6.95
CA ILE A 31 -1.50 -2.59 6.78
C ILE A 31 -1.42 -3.50 8.03
N GLY A 32 -0.71 -3.08 9.07
CA GLY A 32 -0.63 -3.78 10.36
C GLY A 32 0.54 -4.76 10.47
N LEU A 33 1.57 -4.58 9.65
CA LEU A 33 2.83 -5.34 9.70
C LEU A 33 3.87 -4.59 10.54
N ILE A 34 4.86 -5.32 11.05
CA ILE A 34 5.92 -4.75 11.90
C ILE A 34 7.16 -4.56 11.02
N PRO A 35 7.50 -3.33 10.62
CA PRO A 35 8.67 -3.10 9.79
C PRO A 35 9.98 -3.30 10.58
N VAL A 36 11.01 -3.74 9.87
CA VAL A 36 12.41 -3.79 10.34
C VAL A 36 13.27 -3.08 9.30
N ASN A 37 13.78 -1.91 9.68
CA ASN A 37 14.52 -1.01 8.79
C ASN A 37 16.05 -1.16 8.99
N PRO A 38 16.84 -1.53 7.96
CA PRO A 38 18.28 -1.66 8.10
C PRO A 38 19.02 -0.35 8.40
N LEU A 39 18.42 0.82 8.10
CA LEU A 39 18.99 2.11 8.51
C LEU A 39 19.03 2.29 10.04
N SER A 40 18.31 1.44 10.78
CA SER A 40 18.30 1.39 12.25
C SER A 40 19.13 0.22 12.81
N ASN A 41 20.07 -0.34 12.03
CA ASN A 41 20.90 -1.48 12.45
C ASN A 41 21.99 -1.14 13.49
N GLY A 42 22.15 0.14 13.83
CA GLY A 42 23.10 0.64 14.83
C GLY A 42 24.50 0.96 14.30
N LEU A 43 24.74 0.78 13.00
CA LEU A 43 26.00 1.17 12.35
C LEU A 43 25.90 2.60 11.79
N HIS A 44 27.01 3.32 11.82
CA HIS A 44 27.11 4.62 11.15
C HIS A 44 27.13 4.43 9.63
N PHE A 45 26.58 5.38 8.87
CA PHE A 45 26.46 5.29 7.39
C PHE A 45 27.81 5.19 6.66
N THR A 46 28.90 5.54 7.34
CA THR A 46 30.28 5.47 6.82
C THR A 46 31.00 4.17 7.20
N ALA A 47 30.33 3.22 7.87
CA ALA A 47 30.90 1.92 8.17
C ALA A 47 31.16 1.15 6.86
N ARG A 48 32.00 0.10 6.93
CA ARG A 48 32.33 -0.67 5.74
C ARG A 48 31.09 -1.41 5.26
N TRP A 49 31.02 -1.61 3.95
CA TRP A 49 29.91 -2.33 3.33
C TRP A 49 29.75 -3.75 3.90
N GLU A 50 30.86 -4.43 4.20
CA GLU A 50 30.87 -5.75 4.81
C GLU A 50 30.29 -5.77 6.23
N GLU A 51 30.49 -4.69 7.00
CA GLU A 51 29.93 -4.58 8.35
C GLU A 51 28.41 -4.40 8.29
N HIS A 52 27.94 -3.56 7.37
CA HIS A 52 26.51 -3.37 7.12
C HIS A 52 25.84 -4.68 6.70
N ILE A 53 26.33 -5.35 5.65
CA ILE A 53 25.64 -6.54 5.13
C ILE A 53 25.56 -7.68 6.14
N VAL A 54 26.58 -7.85 7.01
CA VAL A 54 26.54 -8.86 8.08
C VAL A 54 25.46 -8.52 9.10
N LYS A 55 25.36 -7.25 9.51
CA LYS A 55 24.34 -6.82 10.49
C LYS A 55 22.93 -6.88 9.90
N ASP A 56 22.80 -6.53 8.64
CA ASP A 56 21.55 -6.57 7.88
C ASP A 56 21.03 -8.00 7.74
N ILE A 57 21.91 -8.96 7.44
CA ILE A 57 21.55 -10.39 7.43
C ILE A 57 21.13 -10.86 8.84
N GLU A 58 21.82 -10.42 9.90
CA GLU A 58 21.43 -10.75 11.28
C GLU A 58 20.00 -10.26 11.59
N LEU A 59 19.65 -9.04 11.17
CA LEU A 59 18.30 -8.49 11.33
C LEU A 59 17.28 -9.26 10.50
N LEU A 60 17.60 -9.57 9.24
CA LEU A 60 16.74 -10.33 8.32
C LEU A 60 16.41 -11.71 8.89
N MET A 61 17.36 -12.40 9.51
CA MET A 61 17.15 -13.73 10.10
C MET A 61 16.10 -13.73 11.22
N GLY A 62 15.86 -12.60 11.87
CA GLY A 62 14.82 -12.42 12.89
C GLY A 62 13.44 -12.03 12.34
N CYS A 63 13.25 -12.06 11.01
CA CYS A 63 12.02 -11.64 10.35
C CYS A 63 11.24 -12.81 9.75
N ASP A 64 9.95 -12.60 9.50
CA ASP A 64 9.06 -13.58 8.87
C ASP A 64 9.00 -13.41 7.34
N ALA A 65 9.37 -12.22 6.87
CA ALA A 65 9.27 -11.80 5.49
C ALA A 65 10.30 -10.73 5.14
N ILE A 66 10.54 -10.55 3.84
CA ILE A 66 11.31 -9.46 3.25
C ILE A 66 10.39 -8.66 2.32
N MET A 67 10.41 -7.34 2.41
CA MET A 67 9.81 -6.42 1.44
C MET A 67 10.90 -5.82 0.56
N LEU A 68 10.81 -6.11 -0.73
CA LEU A 68 11.70 -5.59 -1.75
C LEU A 68 11.15 -4.27 -2.30
N LEU A 69 11.91 -3.18 -2.11
CA LEU A 69 11.64 -1.86 -2.71
C LEU A 69 11.87 -1.90 -4.22
N ASP A 70 11.22 -1.04 -5.00
CA ASP A 70 11.25 -1.09 -6.48
C ASP A 70 12.67 -1.03 -7.09
N ASN A 71 13.64 -0.47 -6.37
CA ASN A 71 15.05 -0.39 -6.77
C ASN A 71 15.94 -1.52 -6.21
N TRP A 72 15.36 -2.56 -5.60
CA TRP A 72 16.11 -3.66 -4.98
C TRP A 72 17.05 -4.35 -5.98
N ALA A 73 16.62 -4.49 -7.23
CA ALA A 73 17.36 -5.23 -8.26
C ALA A 73 18.72 -4.58 -8.57
N GLU A 74 18.86 -3.25 -8.41
CA GLU A 74 20.10 -2.52 -8.64
C GLU A 74 21.05 -2.59 -7.43
N SER A 75 20.52 -2.87 -6.24
CA SER A 75 21.27 -2.93 -4.99
C SER A 75 21.99 -4.27 -4.80
N LYS A 76 23.33 -4.25 -4.70
CA LYS A 76 24.12 -5.45 -4.38
C LYS A 76 23.69 -6.07 -3.05
N GLY A 77 23.45 -5.25 -2.02
CA GLY A 77 23.00 -5.72 -0.70
C GLY A 77 21.63 -6.38 -0.79
N ALA A 78 20.65 -5.71 -1.41
CA ALA A 78 19.29 -6.23 -1.50
C ALA A 78 19.19 -7.55 -2.28
N ARG A 79 20.00 -7.71 -3.34
CA ARG A 79 20.08 -9.01 -4.06
C ARG A 79 20.60 -10.14 -3.18
N ILE A 80 21.59 -9.87 -2.31
CA ILE A 80 22.12 -10.85 -1.35
C ILE A 80 21.05 -11.19 -0.32
N GLU A 81 20.42 -10.18 0.28
CA GLU A 81 19.36 -10.34 1.28
C GLU A 81 18.17 -11.11 0.74
N ARG A 82 17.74 -10.83 -0.50
CA ARG A 82 16.68 -11.60 -1.17
C ARG A 82 17.04 -13.07 -1.27
N ASN A 83 18.24 -13.40 -1.72
CA ASN A 83 18.67 -14.80 -1.86
C ASN A 83 18.70 -15.49 -0.49
N VAL A 84 19.22 -14.82 0.55
CA VAL A 84 19.20 -15.33 1.92
C VAL A 84 17.76 -15.60 2.38
N ALA A 85 16.85 -14.65 2.16
CA ALA A 85 15.45 -14.79 2.52
C ALA A 85 14.76 -15.96 1.80
N GLU A 86 15.03 -16.15 0.50
CA GLU A 86 14.48 -17.26 -0.29
C GLU A 86 14.99 -18.62 0.22
N GLU A 87 16.30 -18.76 0.47
CA GLU A 87 16.89 -19.99 1.02
C GLU A 87 16.38 -20.30 2.44
N MET A 88 16.08 -19.27 3.23
CA MET A 88 15.47 -19.41 4.55
C MET A 88 13.96 -19.68 4.52
N GLY A 89 13.32 -19.64 3.35
CA GLY A 89 11.87 -19.81 3.20
C GLY A 89 11.05 -18.62 3.74
N LEU A 90 11.65 -17.43 3.84
CA LEU A 90 10.92 -16.21 4.21
C LEU A 90 9.98 -15.79 3.09
N LYS A 91 8.86 -15.15 3.46
CA LYS A 91 7.93 -14.62 2.47
C LYS A 91 8.54 -13.41 1.76
N VAL A 92 8.57 -13.43 0.43
CA VAL A 92 8.97 -12.28 -0.39
C VAL A 92 7.75 -11.42 -0.72
N LEU A 93 7.83 -10.13 -0.40
CA LEU A 93 6.83 -9.10 -0.66
C LEU A 93 7.44 -8.04 -1.58
N HIS A 94 6.63 -7.44 -2.44
CA HIS A 94 7.05 -6.34 -3.32
C HIS A 94 6.38 -5.03 -2.91
N GLU A 95 7.12 -3.92 -3.01
CA GLU A 95 6.64 -2.58 -2.66
C GLU A 95 5.31 -2.22 -3.34
N GLN A 96 5.17 -2.49 -4.64
CA GLN A 96 3.93 -2.26 -5.37
C GLN A 96 2.74 -3.00 -4.74
N THR A 97 2.88 -4.29 -4.42
CA THR A 97 1.81 -5.09 -3.81
C THR A 97 1.37 -4.53 -2.47
N ILE A 98 2.33 -4.10 -1.64
CA ILE A 98 2.06 -3.51 -0.32
C ILE A 98 1.41 -2.13 -0.47
N THR A 99 1.84 -1.35 -1.45
CA THR A 99 1.25 -0.05 -1.79
C THR A 99 -0.22 -0.19 -2.18
N ASP A 100 -0.55 -1.18 -3.00
CA ASP A 100 -1.92 -1.46 -3.43
C ASP A 100 -2.80 -1.92 -2.26
N GLU A 101 -2.28 -2.77 -1.37
CA GLU A 101 -2.99 -3.21 -0.18
C GLU A 101 -3.27 -2.05 0.79
N SER A 102 -2.27 -1.19 1.03
CA SER A 102 -2.42 0.03 1.85
C SER A 102 -3.48 0.97 1.23
N LEU A 103 -3.44 1.20 -0.08
CA LEU A 103 -4.43 2.01 -0.79
C LEU A 103 -5.84 1.45 -0.60
N VAL A 104 -6.04 0.17 -0.87
CA VAL A 104 -7.35 -0.48 -0.74
C VAL A 104 -7.86 -0.40 0.71
N LYS A 105 -6.99 -0.62 1.70
CA LYS A 105 -7.34 -0.48 3.12
C LYS A 105 -7.81 0.95 3.43
N ARG A 106 -7.08 1.97 2.99
CA ARG A 106 -7.45 3.38 3.19
C ARG A 106 -8.79 3.73 2.53
N ILE A 107 -9.04 3.26 1.31
CA ILE A 107 -10.33 3.47 0.62
C ILE A 107 -11.48 2.82 1.40
N ARG A 108 -11.31 1.57 1.85
CA ARG A 108 -12.33 0.85 2.64
C ARG A 108 -12.66 1.60 3.93
N LEU A 109 -11.64 2.08 4.65
CA LEU A 109 -11.81 2.84 5.88
C LEU A 109 -12.54 4.17 5.61
N ALA A 110 -12.12 4.93 4.59
CA ALA A 110 -12.75 6.20 4.25
C ALA A 110 -14.24 6.03 3.88
N ILE A 111 -14.59 5.00 3.10
CA ILE A 111 -15.98 4.67 2.78
C ILE A 111 -16.76 4.32 4.04
N ALA A 112 -16.19 3.47 4.91
CA ALA A 112 -16.85 3.06 6.15
C ALA A 112 -17.09 4.26 7.09
N GLU A 113 -16.13 5.17 7.23
CA GLU A 113 -16.27 6.39 8.04
C GLU A 113 -17.34 7.35 7.50
N VAL A 114 -17.48 7.47 6.19
CA VAL A 114 -18.45 8.38 5.56
C VAL A 114 -19.87 7.81 5.56
N THR A 115 -19.99 6.51 5.33
CA THR A 115 -21.27 5.85 5.01
C THR A 115 -21.78 4.92 6.12
N GLY A 116 -20.92 4.51 7.05
CA GLY A 116 -21.18 3.45 8.02
C GLY A 116 -21.14 2.03 7.44
N LEU A 117 -20.91 1.87 6.13
CA LEU A 117 -20.91 0.56 5.46
C LEU A 117 -19.51 -0.03 5.38
N LYS A 118 -19.36 -1.24 5.93
CA LYS A 118 -18.15 -2.05 5.78
C LYS A 118 -18.08 -2.70 4.40
N HIS A 119 -16.88 -3.04 3.98
CA HIS A 119 -16.61 -3.65 2.68
C HIS A 119 -17.50 -4.86 2.36
N GLN A 120 -17.69 -5.77 3.33
CA GLN A 120 -18.52 -6.96 3.17
C GLN A 120 -19.98 -6.64 2.82
N GLN A 121 -20.48 -5.46 3.20
CA GLN A 121 -21.86 -5.07 2.97
C GLN A 121 -22.11 -4.59 1.54
N TYR A 122 -21.09 -4.07 0.84
CA TYR A 122 -21.23 -3.59 -0.54
C TYR A 122 -20.51 -4.45 -1.57
N SER A 123 -19.67 -5.40 -1.17
CA SER A 123 -19.15 -6.47 -2.04
C SER A 123 -20.14 -7.63 -2.21
N ASN A 124 -21.03 -7.87 -1.24
CA ASN A 124 -22.07 -8.89 -1.35
C ASN A 124 -23.02 -8.65 -2.56
N LEU A 125 -23.74 -9.68 -2.99
CA LEU A 125 -24.65 -9.61 -4.15
C LEU A 125 -25.93 -8.79 -3.90
N ARG A 126 -26.16 -8.31 -2.66
CA ARG A 126 -27.38 -7.58 -2.31
C ARG A 126 -27.40 -6.23 -3.02
N ARG A 127 -28.52 -5.95 -3.69
CA ARG A 127 -28.74 -4.68 -4.39
C ARG A 127 -29.49 -3.72 -3.46
N PHE A 128 -28.83 -2.63 -3.15
CA PHE A 128 -29.42 -1.47 -2.48
C PHE A 128 -28.61 -0.24 -2.90
N ARG A 129 -29.23 0.94 -2.79
CA ARG A 129 -28.73 2.19 -3.37
C ARG A 129 -27.40 2.62 -2.76
N GLU A 130 -27.32 2.60 -1.44
CA GLU A 130 -26.14 3.02 -0.68
C GLU A 130 -24.93 2.11 -0.97
N GLY A 131 -25.17 0.80 -1.07
CA GLY A 131 -24.14 -0.16 -1.47
C GLY A 131 -23.68 0.02 -2.91
N TYR A 132 -24.58 0.45 -3.81
CA TYR A 132 -24.20 0.82 -5.16
C TYR A 132 -23.28 2.03 -5.18
N TYR A 133 -23.60 3.09 -4.44
CA TYR A 133 -22.73 4.26 -4.30
C TYR A 133 -21.35 3.91 -3.74
N CYS A 134 -21.28 3.04 -2.72
CA CYS A 134 -20.01 2.56 -2.19
C CYS A 134 -19.17 1.84 -3.25
N ARG A 135 -19.79 1.01 -4.11
CA ARG A 135 -19.08 0.35 -5.21
C ARG A 135 -18.55 1.35 -6.24
N LEU A 136 -19.33 2.37 -6.61
CA LEU A 136 -18.87 3.40 -7.54
C LEU A 136 -17.66 4.16 -6.98
N ILE A 137 -17.74 4.61 -5.73
CA ILE A 137 -16.66 5.35 -5.05
C ILE A 137 -15.42 4.46 -4.91
N PHE A 138 -15.58 3.21 -4.46
CA PHE A 138 -14.49 2.25 -4.33
C PHE A 138 -13.80 2.01 -5.69
N THR A 139 -14.59 1.69 -6.72
CA THR A 139 -14.05 1.48 -8.08
C THR A 139 -13.34 2.72 -8.61
N HIS A 140 -13.90 3.91 -8.42
CA HIS A 140 -13.25 5.15 -8.86
C HIS A 140 -11.86 5.30 -8.22
N HIS A 141 -11.78 5.23 -6.88
CA HIS A 141 -10.51 5.46 -6.19
C HIS A 141 -9.48 4.35 -6.38
N CYS A 142 -9.88 3.08 -6.59
CA CYS A 142 -8.93 2.01 -6.91
C CYS A 142 -8.36 2.10 -8.33
N LEU A 143 -9.12 2.64 -9.29
CA LEU A 143 -8.68 2.76 -10.69
C LEU A 143 -7.98 4.09 -11.00
N VAL A 144 -8.14 5.11 -10.15
CA VAL A 144 -7.43 6.40 -10.31
C VAL A 144 -5.92 6.17 -10.28
N LYS A 145 -5.19 6.86 -11.17
CA LYS A 145 -3.74 6.73 -11.38
C LYS A 145 -3.26 5.33 -11.82
N ASN A 146 -4.16 4.48 -12.30
CA ASN A 146 -3.86 3.09 -12.70
C ASN A 146 -3.22 2.26 -11.57
N SER A 147 -3.58 2.54 -10.31
CA SER A 147 -3.04 1.80 -9.17
C SER A 147 -3.46 0.32 -9.21
N LEU A 148 -4.73 0.02 -9.49
CA LEU A 148 -5.20 -1.35 -9.70
C LEU A 148 -5.85 -1.52 -11.08
N THR A 149 -5.82 -2.74 -11.60
CA THR A 149 -6.54 -3.18 -12.78
C THR A 149 -8.03 -3.37 -12.50
N ALA A 150 -8.85 -3.40 -13.56
CA ALA A 150 -10.28 -3.66 -13.42
C ALA A 150 -10.57 -5.08 -12.90
N ASP A 151 -9.71 -6.07 -13.18
CA ASP A 151 -9.86 -7.44 -12.70
C ASP A 151 -9.56 -7.55 -11.20
N GLU A 152 -8.54 -6.87 -10.70
CA GLU A 152 -8.25 -6.81 -9.28
C GLU A 152 -9.40 -6.14 -8.51
N VAL A 153 -9.91 -5.02 -9.02
CA VAL A 153 -11.08 -4.35 -8.41
C VAL A 153 -12.33 -5.25 -8.46
N ALA A 154 -12.51 -6.02 -9.53
CA ALA A 154 -13.62 -6.96 -9.67
C ALA A 154 -13.54 -8.07 -8.62
N SER A 155 -12.36 -8.65 -8.43
CA SER A 155 -12.07 -9.61 -7.38
C SER A 155 -12.37 -9.04 -5.99
N LEU A 156 -11.86 -7.83 -5.69
CA LEU A 156 -12.10 -7.16 -4.41
C LEU A 156 -13.59 -6.89 -4.14
N LEU A 157 -14.40 -6.68 -5.17
CA LEU A 157 -15.84 -6.42 -5.04
C LEU A 157 -16.72 -7.67 -5.16
N ASN A 158 -16.15 -8.86 -5.38
CA ASN A 158 -16.90 -10.07 -5.77
C ASN A 158 -17.83 -9.78 -6.96
N ARG A 159 -17.28 -9.21 -8.04
CA ARG A 159 -17.99 -8.81 -9.26
C ARG A 159 -17.25 -9.27 -10.51
N GLN A 160 -17.94 -9.15 -11.63
CA GLN A 160 -17.36 -9.39 -12.95
C GLN A 160 -16.67 -8.11 -13.45
N ASN A 161 -15.63 -8.25 -14.28
CA ASN A 161 -14.90 -7.12 -14.87
C ASN A 161 -15.85 -6.12 -15.58
N GLN A 162 -16.88 -6.62 -16.27
CA GLN A 162 -17.90 -5.81 -16.94
C GLN A 162 -18.68 -4.89 -15.97
N ASP A 163 -18.91 -5.33 -14.73
CA ASP A 163 -19.56 -4.51 -13.71
C ASP A 163 -18.67 -3.35 -13.29
N VAL A 164 -17.38 -3.61 -13.09
CA VAL A 164 -16.38 -2.58 -12.74
C VAL A 164 -16.24 -1.55 -13.85
N ARG A 165 -16.18 -1.99 -15.13
CA ARG A 165 -16.18 -1.06 -16.28
C ARG A 165 -17.43 -0.19 -16.31
N ARG A 166 -18.60 -0.76 -16.00
CA ARG A 166 -19.84 -0.01 -15.86
C ARG A 166 -19.74 0.99 -14.70
N TYR A 167 -19.31 0.56 -13.52
CA TYR A 167 -19.18 1.43 -12.33
C TYR A 167 -18.29 2.65 -12.60
N ARG A 168 -17.17 2.48 -13.30
CA ARG A 168 -16.30 3.59 -13.70
C ARG A 168 -17.05 4.67 -14.48
N ARG A 169 -17.92 4.30 -15.43
CA ARG A 169 -18.73 5.25 -16.20
C ARG A 169 -19.83 5.88 -15.34
N MET A 170 -20.51 5.05 -14.57
CA MET A 170 -21.64 5.48 -13.74
C MET A 170 -21.23 6.42 -12.61
N TYR A 171 -19.98 6.35 -12.14
CA TYR A 171 -19.45 7.27 -11.14
C TYR A 171 -19.69 8.73 -11.54
N TYR A 172 -19.27 9.13 -12.75
CA TYR A 172 -19.39 10.51 -13.22
C TYR A 172 -20.85 10.92 -13.43
N GLN A 173 -21.66 10.00 -13.97
CA GLN A 173 -23.09 10.26 -14.13
C GLN A 173 -23.79 10.50 -12.78
N GLU A 174 -23.55 9.66 -11.77
CA GLU A 174 -24.10 9.89 -10.43
C GLU A 174 -23.52 11.16 -9.81
N TYR A 175 -22.24 11.44 -10.03
CA TYR A 175 -21.61 12.67 -9.53
C TYR A 175 -22.30 13.93 -10.09
N ASP A 176 -22.61 13.95 -11.38
CA ASP A 176 -23.18 15.12 -12.06
C ASP A 176 -24.65 15.36 -11.71
N PHE A 177 -25.44 14.30 -11.51
CA PHE A 177 -26.89 14.42 -11.38
C PHE A 177 -27.45 14.08 -9.99
N ASN A 178 -26.66 13.48 -9.10
CA ASN A 178 -27.12 13.01 -7.80
C ASN A 178 -26.39 13.69 -6.64
N LYS A 179 -27.05 14.68 -6.02
CA LYS A 179 -26.51 15.46 -4.90
C LYS A 179 -26.10 14.60 -3.70
N ALA A 180 -26.86 13.53 -3.40
CA ALA A 180 -26.56 12.66 -2.28
C ALA A 180 -25.28 11.84 -2.54
N PHE A 181 -25.15 11.29 -3.74
CA PHE A 181 -23.94 10.58 -4.15
C PHE A 181 -22.73 11.51 -4.16
N ARG A 182 -22.85 12.70 -4.76
CA ARG A 182 -21.79 13.71 -4.81
C ARG A 182 -21.26 14.05 -3.41
N ASN A 183 -22.16 14.27 -2.44
CA ASN A 183 -21.75 14.55 -1.07
C ASN A 183 -20.93 13.41 -0.45
N TRP A 184 -21.28 12.15 -0.71
CA TRP A 184 -20.49 11.01 -0.23
C TRP A 184 -19.14 10.92 -0.92
N ALA A 185 -19.10 11.09 -2.24
CA ALA A 185 -17.87 11.06 -3.02
C ALA A 185 -16.88 12.14 -2.56
N ASP A 186 -17.36 13.38 -2.37
CA ASP A 186 -16.54 14.50 -1.88
C ASP A 186 -15.99 14.22 -0.48
N ARG A 187 -16.82 13.74 0.45
CA ARG A 187 -16.38 13.42 1.82
C ARG A 187 -15.36 12.28 1.84
N VAL A 188 -15.50 11.27 0.98
CA VAL A 188 -14.50 10.19 0.88
C VAL A 188 -13.19 10.72 0.31
N LYS A 189 -13.25 11.54 -0.74
CA LYS A 189 -12.08 12.20 -1.32
C LYS A 189 -11.35 13.05 -0.27
N ASP A 190 -12.07 13.82 0.54
CA ASP A 190 -11.49 14.63 1.62
C ASP A 190 -10.79 13.77 2.68
N ARG A 191 -11.39 12.63 3.07
CA ARG A 191 -10.77 11.70 4.03
C ARG A 191 -9.47 11.11 3.49
N LEU A 192 -9.45 10.72 2.21
CA LEU A 192 -8.25 10.21 1.56
C LEU A 192 -7.15 11.28 1.43
N ALA A 193 -7.53 12.55 1.20
CA ALA A 193 -6.59 13.66 1.14
C ALA A 193 -6.01 14.04 2.52
N ARG A 194 -6.83 14.06 3.58
CA ARG A 194 -6.38 14.44 4.94
C ARG A 194 -5.33 13.48 5.52
N LYS A 195 -5.45 12.17 5.25
CA LYS A 195 -4.42 11.22 5.68
C LYS A 195 -3.09 11.37 4.93
N HIS A 196 -3.08 12.00 3.76
CA HIS A 196 -1.83 12.36 3.08
C HIS A 196 -1.14 13.57 3.71
N LEU A 197 -1.88 14.46 4.38
CA LEU A 197 -1.37 15.65 5.06
C LEU A 197 -0.82 15.35 6.46
N MET A 198 -1.47 14.48 7.24
CA MET A 198 -0.99 14.08 8.57
C MET A 198 0.35 13.30 8.56
N VAL A 199 0.69 12.67 7.43
CA VAL A 199 2.00 12.03 7.23
C VAL A 199 3.09 13.06 6.92
N LYS A 200 2.72 14.21 6.31
CA LYS A 200 3.66 15.30 6.00
C LYS A 200 3.86 16.30 7.12
N GLU A 201 2.90 16.42 8.06
CA GLU A 201 3.03 17.31 9.23
C GLU A 201 3.78 16.66 10.40
N ASN A 202 4.02 15.35 10.35
CA ASN A 202 4.78 14.59 11.34
C ASN A 202 6.13 14.05 10.80
N ALA A 203 6.54 14.51 9.61
CA ALA A 203 7.85 14.28 9.00
C ALA A 203 8.62 15.60 8.98
#